data_AF-K1RML3-F1
#
_entry.id   AF-K1RML3-F1
#
_cell.length_a   1.000
_cell.length_b   1.000
_cell.length_c   1.000
_cell.angle_alpha   90.00
_cell.angle_beta   90.00
_cell.angle_gamma   90.00
#
_symmetry.space_group_name_H-M   'P 1'
#
loop_
_entity.id
_entity.type
_entity.pdbx_description
1 polymer ?
#
loop_
_entity_poly.entity_id
_entity_poly.type
_entity_poly.pdbx_seq_one_letter_code
_entity_poly.pdbx_strand_id
1 'polypeptide(L)' 'KDQDNVITVEDVADNAHSFNYEFCCGINRRVPRVYYKDGKYLETVDYLD' A
#
# COMPACT_ATOMS: atom_id res chain seq x y z
N LYS A 1 -19.02 0.46 0.66
CA LYS A 1 -17.94 1.19 1.37
C LYS A 1 -18.38 1.24 2.81
N ASP A 2 -17.64 0.65 3.74
CA ASP A 2 -17.83 0.97 5.15
C ASP A 2 -17.12 2.31 5.34
N GLN A 3 -17.91 3.39 5.38
CA GLN A 3 -17.51 4.72 4.93
C GLN A 3 -16.37 5.37 5.74
N ASP A 4 -16.08 4.87 6.94
CA ASP A 4 -15.11 5.45 7.89
C ASP A 4 -14.05 4.47 8.41
N ASN A 5 -14.09 3.19 7.99
CA ASN A 5 -13.13 2.20 8.48
C ASN A 5 -11.81 2.33 7.71
N VAL A 6 -10.85 3.06 8.30
CA VAL A 6 -9.49 3.25 7.79
C VAL A 6 -8.51 2.53 8.72
N ILE A 7 -7.61 1.73 8.15
CA ILE A 7 -6.43 1.23 8.83
C ILE A 7 -5.24 1.93 8.18
N THR A 8 -4.56 2.78 8.94
CA THR A 8 -3.39 3.53 8.46
C THR A 8 -2.13 2.67 8.53
N VAL A 9 -1.07 3.08 7.84
CA VAL A 9 0.24 2.39 7.96
C VAL A 9 0.85 2.63 9.34
N GLU A 10 0.51 3.76 9.98
CA GLU A 10 0.82 4.07 11.37
C GLU A 10 0.16 3.04 12.32
N ASP A 11 -1.13 2.75 12.15
CA ASP A 11 -1.83 1.74 12.97
C ASP A 11 -1.16 0.36 12.86
N VAL A 12 -0.74 -0.03 11.66
CA VAL A 12 -0.03 -1.30 11.42
C VAL A 12 1.34 -1.30 12.09
N ALA A 13 2.08 -0.20 11.98
CA ALA A 13 3.42 -0.06 12.55
C ALA A 13 3.40 -0.08 14.08
N ASP A 14 2.48 0.66 14.70
CA ASP A 14 2.32 0.73 16.15
C ASP A 14 1.97 -0.66 16.74
N ASN A 15 1.05 -1.39 16.09
CA ASN A 15 0.70 -2.76 16.48
C ASN A 15 1.85 -3.76 16.31
N ALA A 16 2.75 -3.50 15.37
CA ALA A 16 3.92 -4.34 15.10
C ALA A 16 5.17 -3.93 15.91
N HIS A 17 5.07 -2.90 16.76
CA HIS A 17 6.23 -2.30 17.45
C HIS A 17 7.37 -1.90 16.51
N SER A 18 7.00 -1.35 15.35
CA SER A 18 7.89 -0.95 14.25
C SER A 18 7.56 0.50 13.84
N PHE A 19 8.01 0.96 12.68
CA PHE A 19 7.75 2.29 12.12
C PHE A 19 7.25 2.19 10.66
N ASN A 20 6.50 3.21 10.22
CA ASN A 20 5.76 3.17 8.96
C ASN A 20 6.60 2.87 7.70
N TYR A 21 7.82 3.39 7.60
CA TYR A 21 8.69 3.16 6.45
C TYR A 21 9.09 1.68 6.28
N GLU A 22 9.17 0.87 7.34
CA GLU A 22 9.46 -0.55 7.20
C GLU A 22 8.37 -1.27 6.40
N PHE A 23 7.11 -0.91 6.60
CA PHE A 23 5.98 -1.52 5.89
C PHE A 23 5.91 -1.06 4.44
N CYS A 24 5.99 0.25 4.19
CA CYS A 24 5.97 0.79 2.83
C CYS A 24 7.14 0.26 1.98
N CYS A 25 8.35 0.25 2.55
CA CYS A 25 9.55 -0.26 1.87
C CYS A 25 9.59 -1.79 1.80
N GLY A 26 8.98 -2.48 2.76
CA GLY A 26 8.93 -3.94 2.85
C GLY A 26 7.96 -4.60 1.87
N ILE A 27 7.11 -3.84 1.16
CA ILE A 27 6.21 -4.40 0.15
C ILE A 27 7.03 -5.05 -0.97
N ASN A 28 7.01 -6.38 -0.98
CA ASN A 28 7.81 -7.21 -1.88
C ASN A 28 7.56 -6.90 -3.37
N ARG A 29 8.56 -7.20 -4.21
CA ARG A 29 8.50 -7.05 -5.68
C ARG A 29 7.35 -7.81 -6.34
N ARG A 30 6.91 -8.94 -5.77
CA ARG A 30 5.79 -9.74 -6.30
C ARG A 30 4.42 -9.05 -6.26
N VAL A 31 4.30 -7.92 -5.57
CA VAL A 31 3.04 -7.19 -5.45
C VAL A 31 3.01 -6.13 -6.56
N PRO A 32 2.10 -6.23 -7.55
CA PRO A 32 2.02 -5.24 -8.62
C PRO A 32 1.60 -3.86 -8.07
N ARG A 33 2.13 -2.79 -8.66
CA ARG A 33 1.74 -1.42 -8.34
C ARG A 33 0.73 -0.94 -9.37
N VAL A 34 -0.48 -0.62 -8.93
CA VAL A 34 -1.55 -0.07 -9.78
C VAL A 34 -1.68 1.43 -9.53
N TYR A 35 -1.40 2.22 -10.56
CA TYR A 35 -1.44 3.69 -10.47
C TYR A 35 -2.78 4.24 -10.95
N TYR A 36 -3.28 5.24 -10.23
CA TYR A 36 -4.49 5.98 -10.57
C TYR A 36 -4.18 7.48 -10.63
N LYS A 37 -4.79 8.17 -11.59
CA LYS A 37 -4.74 9.63 -11.71
C LYS A 37 -6.14 10.16 -11.99
N ASP A 38 -6.57 11.18 -11.25
CA ASP A 38 -7.90 11.76 -11.36
C ASP A 38 -9.04 10.72 -11.24
N GLY A 39 -8.84 9.74 -10.35
CA GLY A 39 -9.78 8.63 -10.12
C GLY A 39 -9.85 7.60 -11.24
N LYS A 40 -9.03 7.74 -12.29
CA LYS A 40 -8.97 6.79 -13.41
C LYS A 40 -7.71 5.94 -13.31
N TYR A 41 -7.85 4.68 -13.71
CA TYR A 41 -6.72 3.77 -13.90
C TYR A 41 -5.72 4.37 -14.90
N LEU A 42 -4.43 4.28 -14.56
CA LEU A 42 -3.33 4.75 -15.40
C LEU A 42 -2.54 3.56 -15.96
N GLU A 43 -1.90 2.78 -15.09
CA GLU A 43 -1.08 1.62 -15.46
C GLU A 43 -0.91 0.65 -14.30
N THR A 44 -0.47 -0.57 -14.62
CA THR A 44 -0.01 -1.57 -13.65
C THR A 44 1.44 -1.91 -13.96
N VAL A 45 2.29 -1.80 -12.95
CA VAL A 45 3.68 -2.25 -13.01
C VAL A 45 3.79 -3.54 -12.21
N ASP A 46 3.89 -4.67 -12.93
CA ASP A 46 4.34 -5.94 -12.36
C ASP A 46 5.85 -6.08 -12.59
N TYR A 47 6.58 -6.46 -11.56
CA TYR A 47 8.04 -6.59 -11.62
C TYR A 47 8.51 -8.03 -11.88
N LEU A 48 7.58 -8.99 -11.97
CA LEU A 48 7.86 -10.41 -12.21
C LEU A 48 7.36 -10.92 -13.56
N ASP A 49 6.52 -10.17 -14.25
CA ASP A 49 6.07 -10.43 -15.63
C ASP A 49 7.07 -9.94 -16.69
#